data_AF-A0A3D3DP65-F1
#
_entry.id   AF-A0A3D3DP65-F1
#
_cell.length_a   1.000
_cell.length_b   1.000
_cell.length_c   1.000
_cell.angle_alpha   90.00
_cell.angle_beta   90.00
_cell.angle_gamma   90.00
#
_symmetry.space_group_name_H-M   'P 1'
#
loop_
_entity.id
_entity.type
_entity.pdbx_description
1 polymer ?
#
loop_
_entity_poly.entity_id
_entity_poly.type
_entity_poly.pdbx_seq_one_letter_code
_entity_poly.pdbx_strand_id
1 'polypeptide(L)'
;MTTHKIALLAGDGIGPEIMAEAEKVLKLVEERNSVAFDLQPALFGACAWFETGKSFPDETIAICDNADAILKGTIGLSHEESKKIPVDEQPERGGLLPMRRRYQTYANFRPVTLPPELAHFSPLRPEIIGSGIDLVIIRELVGGLYFGSKETGVNDQGRRYVHEMLEYDEDQIQQVLEVAFKLAMKRKKSLTNVHKSNVLKSSV
;
A
#
# COMPACT_ATOMS: atom_id res chain seq x y z
N MET A 1 -5.24 2.36 -30.89
CA MET A 1 -5.59 2.97 -29.59
C MET A 1 -5.66 1.82 -28.60
N THR A 2 -4.77 1.81 -27.63
CA THR A 2 -4.73 0.74 -26.61
C THR A 2 -5.67 1.14 -25.48
N THR A 3 -6.62 0.27 -25.15
CA THR A 3 -7.53 0.46 -24.00
C THR A 3 -7.01 -0.35 -22.83
N HIS A 4 -6.87 0.28 -21.67
CA HIS A 4 -6.47 -0.36 -20.42
C HIS A 4 -7.64 -0.40 -19.44
N LYS A 5 -7.90 -1.56 -18.83
CA LYS A 5 -8.92 -1.71 -17.79
C LYS A 5 -8.35 -1.30 -16.45
N ILE A 6 -8.99 -0.36 -15.77
CA ILE A 6 -8.53 0.18 -14.49
C ILE A 6 -9.60 -0.04 -13.44
N ALA A 7 -9.32 -0.87 -12.44
CA ALA A 7 -10.21 -1.01 -11.27
C ALA A 7 -10.07 0.25 -10.39
N LEU A 8 -11.18 0.94 -10.13
CA LEU A 8 -11.22 2.12 -9.27
C LEU A 8 -11.75 1.75 -7.88
N LEU A 9 -10.85 1.74 -6.90
CA LEU A 9 -11.14 1.44 -5.50
C LEU A 9 -11.09 2.75 -4.70
N ALA A 10 -12.11 3.59 -4.84
CA ALA A 10 -12.17 4.92 -4.21
C ALA A 10 -12.02 4.84 -2.68
N GLY A 11 -12.65 3.84 -2.06
CA GLY A 11 -12.51 3.54 -0.64
C GLY A 11 -13.24 4.51 0.29
N ASP A 12 -12.59 4.86 1.39
CA ASP A 12 -13.22 5.55 2.53
C ASP A 12 -12.68 6.98 2.74
N GLY A 13 -13.42 7.80 3.49
CA GLY A 13 -13.00 9.15 3.87
C GLY A 13 -12.88 10.06 2.65
N ILE A 14 -11.72 10.72 2.49
CA ILE A 14 -11.44 11.60 1.33
C ILE A 14 -11.26 10.84 0.01
N GLY A 15 -11.29 9.50 0.05
CA GLY A 15 -10.99 8.61 -1.07
C GLY A 15 -11.82 8.89 -2.33
N PRO A 16 -13.17 8.94 -2.23
CA PRO A 16 -14.03 9.31 -3.36
C PRO A 16 -13.75 10.71 -3.92
N GLU A 17 -13.47 11.69 -3.06
CA GLU A 17 -13.19 13.07 -3.49
C GLU A 17 -11.90 13.15 -4.32
N ILE A 18 -10.81 12.53 -3.85
CA ILE A 18 -9.54 12.52 -4.59
C ILE A 18 -9.58 11.62 -5.82
N MET A 19 -10.39 10.55 -5.81
CA MET A 19 -10.58 9.68 -6.98
C MET A 19 -11.26 10.42 -8.12
N ALA A 20 -12.30 11.22 -7.81
CA ALA A 20 -12.99 12.02 -8.81
C ALA A 20 -12.05 13.00 -9.53
N GLU A 21 -11.05 13.56 -8.84
CA GLU A 21 -10.03 14.42 -9.47
C GLU A 21 -9.03 13.61 -10.31
N ALA A 22 -8.67 12.39 -9.86
CA ALA A 22 -7.80 11.50 -10.64
C ALA A 22 -8.46 11.08 -11.97
N GLU A 23 -9.77 10.81 -11.97
CA GLU A 23 -10.54 10.48 -13.18
C GLU A 23 -10.53 11.63 -14.20
N LYS A 24 -10.66 12.89 -13.73
CA LYS A 24 -10.55 14.07 -14.61
C LYS A 24 -9.18 14.17 -15.27
N VAL A 25 -8.11 13.85 -14.53
CA VAL A 25 -6.75 13.84 -15.07
C VAL A 25 -6.57 12.69 -16.07
N LEU A 26 -7.08 11.49 -15.77
CA LEU A 26 -7.05 10.37 -16.72
C LEU A 26 -7.74 10.71 -18.03
N LYS A 27 -8.91 11.33 -17.98
CA LYS A 27 -9.61 11.81 -19.17
C LYS A 27 -8.77 12.79 -19.99
N LEU A 28 -8.10 13.74 -19.32
CA LEU A 28 -7.19 14.67 -20.01
C LEU A 28 -5.99 13.95 -20.65
N VAL A 29 -5.51 12.86 -20.04
CA VAL A 29 -4.45 12.01 -20.61
C VAL A 29 -4.95 11.30 -21.87
N GLU A 30 -6.17 10.77 -21.87
CA GLU A 30 -6.80 10.17 -23.08
C GLU A 30 -6.94 11.19 -24.21
N GLU A 31 -7.39 12.41 -23.91
CA GLU A 31 -7.58 13.46 -24.91
C GLU A 31 -6.26 13.88 -25.59
N ARG A 32 -5.13 13.72 -24.88
CA ARG A 32 -3.81 14.20 -25.33
C ARG A 32 -2.91 13.10 -25.89
N ASN A 33 -3.28 11.83 -25.74
CA ASN A 33 -2.44 10.69 -26.08
C ASN A 33 -3.26 9.60 -26.77
N SER A 34 -2.62 8.69 -27.51
CA SER A 34 -3.32 7.59 -28.19
C SER A 34 -3.61 6.39 -27.26
N VAL A 35 -4.20 6.67 -26.09
CA VAL A 35 -4.53 5.71 -25.03
C VAL A 35 -5.98 5.90 -24.57
N ALA A 36 -6.61 4.84 -24.09
CA ALA A 36 -7.93 4.89 -23.44
C ALA A 36 -7.94 4.08 -22.15
N PHE A 37 -8.83 4.43 -21.24
CA PHE A 37 -9.03 3.79 -19.95
C PHE A 37 -10.49 3.35 -19.80
N ASP A 38 -10.69 2.04 -19.63
CA ASP A 38 -11.96 1.47 -19.18
C ASP A 38 -11.97 1.48 -17.65
N LEU A 39 -12.56 2.53 -17.06
CA LEU A 39 -12.60 2.74 -15.63
C LEU A 39 -13.74 1.93 -15.00
N GLN A 40 -13.40 1.05 -14.06
CA GLN A 40 -14.33 0.09 -13.44
C GLN A 40 -14.41 0.33 -11.92
N PRO A 41 -15.37 1.16 -11.45
CA PRO A 41 -15.59 1.39 -10.03
C PRO A 41 -15.98 0.12 -9.29
N ALA A 42 -15.42 -0.08 -8.10
CA ALA A 42 -15.77 -1.19 -7.23
C ALA A 42 -15.65 -0.83 -5.75
N LEU A 43 -16.47 -1.45 -4.91
CA LEU A 43 -16.48 -1.22 -3.46
C LEU A 43 -15.22 -1.77 -2.81
N PHE A 44 -14.58 -0.98 -1.93
CA PHE A 44 -13.43 -1.44 -1.18
C PHE A 44 -13.31 -0.71 0.16
N GLY A 45 -12.90 -1.40 1.21
CA GLY A 45 -12.70 -0.80 2.54
C GLY A 45 -13.93 -0.86 3.44
N ALA A 46 -14.14 0.16 4.26
CA ALA A 46 -15.21 0.16 5.25
C ALA A 46 -16.58 0.31 4.60
N CYS A 47 -16.69 1.16 3.56
CA CYS A 47 -17.92 1.30 2.77
C CYS A 47 -18.37 -0.07 2.21
N ALA A 48 -17.44 -0.87 1.67
CA ALA A 48 -17.73 -2.21 1.20
C ALA A 48 -18.21 -3.13 2.32
N TRP A 49 -17.60 -3.04 3.51
CA TRP A 49 -18.02 -3.86 4.66
C TRP A 49 -19.44 -3.53 5.12
N PHE A 50 -19.78 -2.24 5.22
CA PHE A 50 -21.14 -1.84 5.62
C PHE A 50 -22.21 -2.25 4.60
N GLU A 51 -21.86 -2.33 3.32
CA GLU A 51 -22.79 -2.69 2.26
C GLU A 51 -22.90 -4.21 2.05
N THR A 52 -21.79 -4.94 2.15
CA THR A 52 -21.71 -6.34 1.72
C THR A 52 -21.28 -7.32 2.82
N GLY A 53 -20.83 -6.81 3.96
CA GLY A 53 -20.21 -7.60 5.03
C GLY A 53 -18.75 -7.97 4.81
N LYS A 54 -18.12 -7.57 3.70
CA LYS A 54 -16.69 -7.80 3.40
C LYS A 54 -15.99 -6.50 3.00
N SER A 55 -14.80 -6.23 3.53
CA SER A 55 -13.99 -5.08 3.09
C SER A 55 -13.36 -5.23 1.70
N PHE A 56 -13.29 -6.45 1.19
CA PHE A 56 -12.86 -6.74 -0.19
C PHE A 56 -13.78 -7.83 -0.77
N PRO A 57 -14.96 -7.44 -1.28
CA PRO A 57 -15.99 -8.37 -1.76
C PRO A 57 -15.56 -9.15 -3.00
N ASP A 58 -16.22 -10.29 -3.25
CA ASP A 58 -15.91 -11.18 -4.37
C ASP A 58 -16.14 -10.50 -5.74
N GLU A 59 -17.11 -9.58 -5.83
CA GLU A 59 -17.34 -8.76 -7.02
C GLU A 59 -16.16 -7.81 -7.30
N THR A 60 -15.65 -7.14 -6.26
CA THR A 60 -14.46 -6.28 -6.37
C THR A 60 -13.23 -7.08 -6.73
N ILE A 61 -13.07 -8.29 -6.18
CA ILE A 61 -12.01 -9.23 -6.55
C ILE A 61 -12.09 -9.53 -8.04
N ALA A 62 -13.27 -9.90 -8.55
CA ALA A 62 -13.45 -10.21 -9.96
C ALA A 62 -13.13 -9.03 -10.88
N ILE A 63 -13.50 -7.80 -10.51
CA ILE A 63 -13.13 -6.59 -11.25
C ILE A 63 -11.61 -6.41 -11.27
N CYS A 64 -10.96 -6.50 -10.11
CA CYS A 64 -9.51 -6.33 -10.00
C CYS A 64 -8.71 -7.42 -10.73
N ASP A 65 -9.19 -8.67 -10.73
CA ASP A 65 -8.56 -9.79 -11.45
C ASP A 65 -8.58 -9.61 -12.97
N ASN A 66 -9.56 -8.86 -13.48
CA ASN A 66 -9.72 -8.57 -14.90
C ASN A 66 -9.13 -7.21 -15.32
N ALA A 67 -8.54 -6.47 -14.38
CA ALA A 67 -7.97 -5.15 -14.62
C ALA A 67 -6.48 -5.22 -14.96
N ASP A 68 -6.01 -4.30 -15.80
CA ASP A 68 -4.59 -4.11 -16.09
C ASP A 68 -3.87 -3.38 -14.95
N ALA A 69 -4.60 -2.53 -14.22
CA ALA A 69 -4.11 -1.82 -13.05
C ALA A 69 -5.23 -1.52 -12.04
N ILE A 70 -4.84 -1.28 -10.79
CA ILE A 70 -5.75 -0.89 -9.71
C ILE A 70 -5.37 0.54 -9.27
N LEU A 71 -6.32 1.47 -9.36
CA LEU A 71 -6.20 2.80 -8.80
C LEU A 71 -7.01 2.86 -7.50
N LYS A 72 -6.33 3.08 -6.38
CA LYS A 72 -6.92 3.02 -5.03
C LYS A 72 -6.81 4.36 -4.32
N GLY A 73 -7.93 4.82 -3.73
CA GLY A 73 -8.00 5.96 -2.82
C GLY A 73 -7.56 5.60 -1.40
N THR A 74 -8.14 6.26 -0.39
CA THR A 74 -7.90 5.96 1.04
C THR A 74 -8.79 4.84 1.55
N ILE A 75 -8.45 4.25 2.70
CA ILE A 75 -9.35 3.33 3.43
C ILE A 75 -9.25 3.64 4.92
N GLY A 76 -10.23 3.15 5.67
CA GLY A 76 -10.32 3.32 7.11
C GLY A 76 -11.22 4.48 7.48
N LEU A 77 -11.72 4.42 8.72
CA LEU A 77 -12.62 5.40 9.29
C LEU A 77 -12.03 6.00 10.57
N SER A 78 -12.75 6.93 11.19
CA SER A 78 -12.41 7.40 12.52
C SER A 78 -12.34 6.22 13.50
N HIS A 79 -11.59 6.39 14.59
CA HIS A 79 -11.43 5.32 15.59
C HIS A 79 -12.78 4.80 16.10
N GLU A 80 -13.75 5.67 16.39
CA GLU A 80 -15.06 5.25 16.87
C GLU A 80 -15.87 4.49 15.82
N GLU A 81 -15.83 4.92 14.56
CA GLU A 81 -16.51 4.22 13.47
C GLU A 81 -15.87 2.86 13.19
N SER A 82 -14.54 2.74 13.31
CA SER A 82 -13.82 1.48 13.11
C SER A 82 -14.23 0.37 14.09
N LYS A 83 -14.74 0.72 15.29
CA LYS A 83 -15.21 -0.24 16.30
C LYS A 83 -16.49 -0.96 15.90
N LYS A 84 -17.21 -0.46 14.89
CA LYS A 84 -18.41 -1.09 14.33
C LYS A 84 -18.07 -2.31 13.46
N ILE A 85 -16.81 -2.42 13.04
CA ILE A 85 -16.31 -3.49 12.18
C ILE A 85 -15.47 -4.45 13.06
N PRO A 86 -15.74 -5.77 13.02
CA PRO A 86 -14.88 -6.76 13.67
C PRO A 86 -13.43 -6.56 13.26
N VAL A 87 -12.51 -6.71 14.22
CA VAL A 87 -11.10 -6.33 14.05
C VAL A 87 -10.46 -6.94 12.80
N ASP A 88 -10.72 -8.21 12.49
CA ASP A 88 -10.14 -8.89 11.33
C ASP A 88 -10.84 -8.55 10.01
N GLU A 89 -12.05 -8.00 10.08
CA GLU A 89 -12.81 -7.49 8.93
C GLU A 89 -12.54 -6.01 8.67
N GLN A 90 -11.74 -5.33 9.50
CA GLN A 90 -11.40 -3.92 9.28
C GLN A 90 -10.69 -3.72 7.94
N PRO A 91 -10.85 -2.57 7.27
CA PRO A 91 -10.39 -2.34 5.90
C PRO A 91 -8.93 -2.72 5.63
N GLU A 92 -8.04 -2.46 6.59
CA GLU A 92 -6.63 -2.78 6.50
C GLU A 92 -6.38 -4.29 6.52
N ARG A 93 -7.06 -5.02 7.42
CA ARG A 93 -6.86 -6.46 7.66
C ARG A 93 -7.68 -7.32 6.72
N GLY A 94 -8.97 -7.01 6.58
CA GLY A 94 -9.92 -7.76 5.75
C GLY A 94 -9.87 -7.40 4.27
N GLY A 95 -9.28 -6.25 3.91
CA GLY A 95 -9.18 -5.81 2.51
C GLY A 95 -7.76 -5.63 1.99
N LEU A 96 -7.02 -4.66 2.53
CA LEU A 96 -5.74 -4.24 1.97
C LEU A 96 -4.65 -5.31 2.02
N LEU A 97 -4.49 -6.00 3.16
CA LEU A 97 -3.50 -7.07 3.28
C LEU A 97 -3.81 -8.25 2.33
N PRO A 98 -5.05 -8.79 2.29
CA PRO A 98 -5.45 -9.80 1.31
C PRO A 98 -5.21 -9.38 -0.13
N MET A 99 -5.61 -8.16 -0.51
CA MET A 99 -5.42 -7.61 -1.85
C MET A 99 -3.93 -7.58 -2.24
N ARG A 100 -3.07 -7.10 -1.34
CA ARG A 100 -1.61 -7.04 -1.58
C ARG A 100 -1.00 -8.41 -1.84
N ARG A 101 -1.38 -9.39 -1.01
CA ARG A 101 -0.93 -10.78 -1.13
C ARG A 101 -1.46 -11.42 -2.42
N ARG A 102 -2.72 -11.18 -2.78
CA ARG A 102 -3.34 -11.71 -4.00
C ARG A 102 -2.56 -11.32 -5.26
N TYR A 103 -2.22 -10.04 -5.38
CA TYR A 103 -1.55 -9.50 -6.56
C TYR A 103 -0.03 -9.44 -6.44
N GLN A 104 0.55 -10.06 -5.40
CA GLN A 104 1.99 -10.12 -5.15
C GLN A 104 2.67 -8.73 -5.29
N THR A 105 2.05 -7.70 -4.72
CA THR A 105 2.54 -6.31 -4.77
C THR A 105 3.70 -6.08 -3.78
N TYR A 106 4.71 -6.95 -3.82
CA TYR A 106 5.81 -7.01 -2.85
C TYR A 106 6.66 -5.73 -2.83
N ALA A 107 6.86 -5.08 -3.99
CA ALA A 107 7.67 -3.88 -4.10
C ALA A 107 6.82 -2.61 -3.93
N ASN A 108 6.83 -2.03 -2.73
CA ASN A 108 6.17 -0.76 -2.48
C ASN A 108 7.13 0.42 -2.67
N PHE A 109 6.93 1.17 -3.76
CA PHE A 109 7.67 2.40 -4.03
C PHE A 109 7.00 3.59 -3.34
N ARG A 110 7.78 4.39 -2.60
CA ARG A 110 7.35 5.67 -2.02
C ARG A 110 8.40 6.75 -2.30
N PRO A 111 8.29 7.46 -3.43
CA PRO A 111 9.10 8.64 -3.68
C PRO A 111 8.84 9.70 -2.63
N VAL A 112 9.91 10.28 -2.08
CA VAL A 112 9.87 11.41 -1.15
C VAL A 112 10.70 12.52 -1.78
N THR A 113 10.00 13.49 -2.34
CA THR A 113 10.59 14.62 -3.06
C THR A 113 10.09 15.92 -2.48
N LEU A 114 10.99 16.83 -2.13
CA LEU A 114 10.68 18.17 -1.66
C LEU A 114 11.48 19.18 -2.50
N PRO A 115 10.85 19.85 -3.48
CA PRO A 115 11.53 20.87 -4.26
C PRO A 115 11.73 22.15 -3.44
N PRO A 116 12.75 22.98 -3.74
CA PRO A 116 13.06 24.18 -2.97
C PRO A 116 11.87 25.13 -2.80
N GLU A 117 11.02 25.25 -3.81
CA GLU A 117 9.85 26.13 -3.83
C GLU A 117 8.81 25.73 -2.76
N LEU A 118 8.79 24.46 -2.37
CA LEU A 118 7.88 23.92 -1.36
C LEU A 118 8.56 23.67 -0.01
N ALA A 119 9.84 24.04 0.15
CA ALA A 119 10.61 23.75 1.36
C ALA A 119 9.96 24.29 2.65
N HIS A 120 9.23 25.40 2.57
CA HIS A 120 8.53 26.02 3.69
C HIS A 120 7.37 25.19 4.27
N PHE A 121 6.86 24.18 3.54
CA PHE A 121 5.89 23.22 4.07
C PHE A 121 6.53 22.10 4.90
N SER A 122 7.86 21.96 4.85
CA SER A 122 8.57 20.96 5.63
C SER A 122 8.70 21.38 7.10
N PRO A 123 8.54 20.46 8.06
CA PRO A 123 8.79 20.74 9.47
C PRO A 123 10.28 20.78 9.83
N LEU A 124 11.18 20.47 8.89
CA LEU A 124 12.63 20.49 9.12
C LEU A 124 13.18 21.90 9.01
N ARG A 125 14.29 22.16 9.73
CA ARG A 125 15.00 23.43 9.61
C ARG A 125 15.55 23.60 8.18
N PRO A 126 15.50 24.81 7.59
CA PRO A 126 15.93 25.04 6.21
C PRO A 126 17.34 24.55 5.90
N GLU A 127 18.29 24.69 6.83
CA GLU A 127 19.67 24.26 6.65
C GLU A 127 19.83 22.73 6.55
N ILE A 128 18.87 21.95 7.07
CA ILE A 128 18.82 20.49 6.91
C ILE A 128 18.29 20.12 5.52
N ILE A 129 17.30 20.86 5.03
CA ILE A 129 16.69 20.62 3.72
C ILE A 129 17.69 20.92 2.60
N GLY A 130 18.49 21.98 2.76
CA GLY A 130 19.49 22.37 1.77
C GLY A 130 18.85 22.61 0.40
N SER A 131 19.32 21.90 -0.62
CA SER A 131 18.81 21.99 -2.00
C SER A 131 17.54 21.17 -2.26
N GLY A 132 16.91 20.60 -1.23
CA GLY A 132 15.71 19.77 -1.32
C GLY A 132 15.93 18.31 -0.92
N ILE A 133 14.84 17.56 -0.85
CA ILE A 133 14.85 16.12 -0.50
C ILE A 133 14.52 15.32 -1.77
N ASP A 134 15.29 14.27 -2.03
CA ASP A 134 15.06 13.38 -3.17
C ASP A 134 15.56 11.96 -2.87
N LEU A 135 14.65 11.14 -2.34
CA LEU A 135 14.86 9.73 -2.05
C LEU A 135 13.63 8.91 -2.43
N VAL A 136 13.80 7.60 -2.58
CA VAL A 136 12.69 6.67 -2.80
C VAL A 136 12.82 5.55 -1.78
N ILE A 137 11.77 5.33 -0.99
CA ILE A 137 11.69 4.16 -0.13
C ILE A 137 11.15 3.00 -0.96
N ILE A 138 11.86 1.89 -0.97
CA ILE A 138 11.35 0.62 -1.46
C ILE A 138 11.13 -0.26 -0.24
N ARG A 139 9.89 -0.68 -0.04
CA ARG A 139 9.48 -1.48 1.12
C ARG A 139 8.92 -2.81 0.65
N GLU A 140 9.41 -3.90 1.23
CA GLU A 140 8.77 -5.22 1.15
C GLU A 140 7.36 -5.12 1.78
N LEU A 141 6.34 -5.62 1.07
CA LEU A 141 4.93 -5.35 1.38
C LEU A 141 4.03 -6.60 1.46
N VAL A 142 4.55 -7.81 1.23
CA VAL A 142 3.76 -9.06 1.24
C VAL A 142 4.36 -10.17 2.12
N GLY A 143 5.43 -9.90 2.85
CA GLY A 143 6.06 -10.81 3.83
C GLY A 143 6.18 -10.19 5.23
N GLY A 144 7.06 -10.78 6.04
CA GLY A 144 7.38 -10.28 7.37
C GLY A 144 6.24 -10.35 8.38
N LEU A 145 6.35 -9.54 9.43
CA LEU A 145 5.47 -9.56 10.61
C LEU A 145 3.98 -9.37 10.30
N TYR A 146 3.66 -8.72 9.18
CA TYR A 146 2.26 -8.46 8.80
C TYR A 146 1.56 -9.74 8.34
N PHE A 147 2.30 -10.65 7.72
CA PHE A 147 1.77 -11.80 7.02
C PHE A 147 2.16 -13.14 7.65
N GLY A 148 3.14 -13.15 8.56
CA GLY A 148 3.49 -14.32 9.34
C GLY A 148 2.40 -14.75 10.31
N SER A 149 2.55 -15.96 10.87
CA SER A 149 1.57 -16.58 11.76
C SER A 149 1.21 -15.68 12.95
N LYS A 150 -0.08 -15.60 13.29
CA LYS A 150 -0.62 -14.83 14.41
C LYS A 150 -1.43 -15.73 15.32
N GLU A 151 -1.17 -15.65 16.61
CA GLU A 151 -1.86 -16.43 17.64
C GLU A 151 -2.16 -15.53 18.84
N THR A 152 -3.34 -15.69 19.46
CA THR A 152 -3.66 -15.05 20.73
C THR A 152 -4.32 -16.06 21.66
N GLY A 153 -4.15 -15.89 22.96
CA GLY A 153 -4.76 -16.80 23.93
C GLY A 153 -4.57 -16.37 25.38
N VAL A 154 -4.83 -17.30 26.28
CA VAL A 154 -4.60 -17.15 27.73
C VAL A 154 -3.76 -18.34 28.17
N ASN A 155 -2.63 -18.09 28.84
CA ASN A 155 -1.77 -19.16 29.33
C ASN A 155 -2.30 -19.76 30.64
N ASP A 156 -1.67 -20.84 31.12
CA ASP A 156 -2.06 -21.56 32.34
C ASP A 156 -2.05 -20.68 33.62
N GLN A 157 -1.36 -19.53 33.58
CA GLN A 157 -1.35 -18.54 34.67
C GLN A 157 -2.46 -17.49 34.56
N GLY A 158 -3.41 -17.67 33.63
CA GLY A 158 -4.48 -16.72 33.36
C GLY A 158 -4.03 -15.45 32.64
N ARG A 159 -2.80 -15.39 32.09
CA ARG A 159 -2.29 -14.19 31.39
C ARG A 159 -2.61 -14.26 29.91
N ARG A 160 -3.15 -13.18 29.37
CA ARG A 160 -3.33 -13.02 27.92
C ARG A 160 -1.98 -12.94 27.21
N TYR A 161 -1.87 -13.57 26.05
CA TYR A 161 -0.68 -13.49 25.19
C TYR A 161 -1.06 -13.24 23.73
N VAL A 162 -0.07 -12.77 22.97
CA VAL A 162 -0.09 -12.62 21.52
C VAL A 162 1.26 -13.11 21.00
N HIS A 163 1.25 -13.98 19.99
CA HIS A 163 2.42 -14.34 19.21
C HIS A 163 2.23 -13.85 17.77
N GLU A 164 3.26 -13.20 17.23
CA GLU A 164 3.34 -12.81 15.83
C GLU A 164 4.73 -13.15 15.31
N MET A 165 4.80 -13.79 14.15
CA MET A 165 6.07 -14.22 13.57
C MET A 165 6.57 -13.23 12.51
N LEU A 166 7.82 -12.78 12.65
CA LEU A 166 8.55 -12.05 11.61
C LEU A 166 9.34 -13.05 10.79
N GLU A 167 8.83 -13.38 9.61
CA GLU A 167 9.43 -14.38 8.72
C GLU A 167 9.66 -13.82 7.32
N TYR A 168 10.78 -14.23 6.72
CA TYR A 168 11.13 -14.01 5.33
C TYR A 168 11.82 -15.26 4.82
N ASP A 169 11.60 -15.58 3.55
CA ASP A 169 12.47 -16.48 2.79
C ASP A 169 13.45 -15.69 1.90
N GLU A 170 14.39 -16.41 1.29
CA GLU A 170 15.39 -15.82 0.41
C GLU A 170 14.77 -15.17 -0.83
N ASP A 171 13.74 -15.79 -1.41
CA ASP A 171 13.05 -15.30 -2.61
C ASP A 171 12.38 -13.94 -2.37
N GLN A 172 11.72 -13.78 -1.22
CA GLN A 172 11.08 -12.53 -0.80
C GLN A 172 12.08 -11.40 -0.63
N ILE A 173 13.25 -11.69 -0.04
CA ILE A 173 14.33 -10.71 0.15
C ILE A 173 14.98 -10.38 -1.20
N GLN A 174 15.26 -11.39 -2.01
CA GLN A 174 15.91 -11.23 -3.31
C GLN A 174 15.08 -10.35 -4.24
N GLN A 175 13.79 -10.63 -4.41
CA GLN A 175 12.95 -9.91 -5.38
C GLN A 175 12.87 -8.41 -5.09
N VAL A 176 12.76 -8.01 -3.81
CA VAL A 176 12.68 -6.59 -3.44
C VAL A 176 14.04 -5.91 -3.57
N LEU A 177 15.13 -6.60 -3.27
CA LEU A 177 16.49 -6.08 -3.46
C LEU A 177 16.82 -5.88 -4.93
N GLU A 178 16.46 -6.82 -5.81
CA GLU A 178 16.64 -6.66 -7.25
C GLU A 178 15.95 -5.41 -7.78
N VAL A 179 14.71 -5.17 -7.36
CA VAL A 179 13.96 -3.95 -7.69
C VAL A 179 14.71 -2.70 -7.20
N ALA A 180 15.23 -2.75 -5.97
CA ALA A 180 15.97 -1.64 -5.38
C ALA A 180 17.31 -1.34 -6.07
N PHE A 181 18.09 -2.37 -6.41
CA PHE A 181 19.32 -2.22 -7.19
C PHE A 181 19.03 -1.67 -8.59
N LYS A 182 18.03 -2.22 -9.29
CA LYS A 182 17.60 -1.73 -10.62
C LYS A 182 17.19 -0.25 -10.56
N LEU A 183 16.47 0.18 -9.52
CA LEU A 183 16.10 1.59 -9.35
C LEU A 183 17.33 2.46 -9.01
N ALA A 184 18.18 2.02 -8.08
CA ALA A 184 19.37 2.76 -7.68
C ALA A 184 20.30 3.04 -8.86
N MET A 185 20.46 2.08 -9.77
CA MET A 185 21.26 2.21 -10.99
C MET A 185 20.74 3.28 -11.97
N LYS A 186 19.43 3.52 -11.99
CA LYS A 186 18.79 4.60 -12.78
C LYS A 186 18.81 5.95 -12.06
N ARG A 187 19.30 5.99 -10.82
CA ARG A 187 19.38 7.18 -9.96
C ARG A 187 20.84 7.45 -9.58
N LYS A 188 21.10 7.74 -8.31
CA LYS A 188 22.41 8.16 -7.79
C LYS A 188 23.36 6.99 -7.49
N LYS A 189 23.02 5.76 -7.91
CA LYS A 189 23.78 4.52 -7.64
C LYS A 189 24.11 4.33 -6.16
N SER A 190 23.19 4.76 -5.29
CA SER A 190 23.29 4.64 -3.84
C SER A 190 22.06 3.90 -3.32
N LEU A 191 22.30 2.92 -2.47
CA LEU A 191 21.28 2.10 -1.82
C LEU A 191 21.66 1.92 -0.36
N THR A 192 20.73 2.26 0.53
CA THR A 192 20.89 2.03 1.97
C THR A 192 19.88 0.96 2.38
N ASN A 193 20.38 -0.22 2.76
CA ASN A 193 19.55 -1.27 3.33
C ASN A 193 19.32 -0.98 4.82
N VAL A 194 18.06 -0.94 5.27
CA VAL A 194 17.69 -0.62 6.66
C VAL A 194 17.22 -1.89 7.34
N HIS A 195 17.94 -2.32 8.38
CA HIS A 195 17.71 -3.58 9.08
C HIS A 195 18.13 -3.49 10.55
N LYS A 196 17.90 -4.57 11.32
CA LYS A 196 18.27 -4.66 12.74
C LYS A 196 19.08 -5.93 13.03
N SER A 197 20.15 -6.14 12.24
CA SER A 197 20.98 -7.36 12.28
C SER A 197 21.71 -7.58 13.60
N ASN A 198 21.87 -6.53 14.41
CA ASN A 198 22.47 -6.65 15.73
C ASN A 198 21.57 -7.40 16.74
N VAL A 199 20.30 -7.68 16.39
CA VAL A 199 19.34 -8.39 17.24
C VAL A 199 18.52 -9.45 16.47
N LEU A 200 18.06 -9.13 15.27
CA LEU A 200 17.09 -9.95 14.54
C LEU A 200 17.78 -10.91 13.57
N LYS A 201 17.45 -12.20 13.66
CA LYS A 201 17.90 -13.23 12.70
C LYS A 201 17.44 -12.95 11.27
N SER A 202 16.23 -12.42 11.11
CA SER A 202 15.67 -12.02 9.81
C SER A 202 16.42 -10.87 9.12
N SER A 203 17.39 -10.26 9.79
CA SER A 203 18.19 -9.15 9.28
C SER A 203 19.66 -9.53 9.01
N VAL A 204 20.03 -10.80 9.23
CA VAL A 204 21.38 -11.35 8.98
C VAL A 204 21.33 -12.21 7.74
#